data_AF-A0A369P5L7-F1
#
_entry.id   AF-A0A369P5L7-F1
#
_cell.length_a   1.000
_cell.length_b   1.000
_cell.length_c   1.000
_cell.angle_alpha   90.00
_cell.angle_beta   90.00
_cell.angle_gamma   90.00
#
_symmetry.space_group_name_H-M   'P 1'
#
loop_
_entity.id
_entity.type
_entity.pdbx_description
1 polymer ?
#
loop_
_entity_poly.entity_id
_entity_poly.type
_entity_poly.pdbx_seq_one_letter_code
_entity_poly.pdbx_strand_id
1 'polypeptide(L)'
;MGEPLTDEQIAEEEKFLAGLPRVNLGALFLAPVWGPAHGMWAAFLFFVAWLFADNVIYAATVEPTVMNVVLAVLMVAGLVAATVVFAIVAQPFAAHRTENMGVSRETYLRRERIWAVVGAIIAVAIVAFATWYNLDLRPTLDTWA
;
A
#
# COMPACT_ATOMS: atom_id res chain seq x y z
N MET A 1 -16.13 -13.12 -19.67
CA MET A 1 -16.80 -13.56 -18.43
C MET A 1 -16.41 -15.02 -18.25
N GLY A 2 -15.48 -15.31 -17.35
CA GLY A 2 -15.08 -16.70 -17.07
C GLY A 2 -16.23 -17.45 -16.40
N GLU A 3 -16.30 -18.77 -16.58
CA GLU A 3 -17.29 -19.58 -15.88
C GLU A 3 -17.16 -19.39 -14.36
N PRO A 4 -18.28 -19.33 -13.61
CA PRO A 4 -18.26 -19.26 -12.16
C PRO A 4 -17.48 -20.46 -11.59
N LEU A 5 -16.69 -20.22 -10.54
CA LEU A 5 -15.94 -21.29 -9.87
C LEU A 5 -16.88 -22.39 -9.39
N THR A 6 -16.46 -23.63 -9.55
CA THR A 6 -17.15 -24.79 -8.99
C THR A 6 -17.01 -24.80 -7.46
N ASP A 7 -17.95 -25.41 -6.75
CA ASP A 7 -17.92 -25.49 -5.28
C ASP A 7 -16.63 -26.16 -4.76
N GLU A 8 -16.07 -27.10 -5.52
CA GLU A 8 -14.81 -27.77 -5.21
C GLU A 8 -13.63 -26.80 -5.27
N GLN A 9 -13.57 -25.95 -6.30
CA GLN A 9 -12.54 -24.91 -6.42
C GLN A 9 -12.64 -23.86 -5.30
N ILE A 10 -13.87 -23.52 -4.88
CA ILE A 10 -14.10 -22.62 -3.74
C ILE A 10 -13.57 -23.26 -2.46
N ALA A 11 -13.87 -24.52 -2.20
CA ALA A 11 -13.41 -25.23 -1.01
C ALA A 11 -11.88 -25.37 -0.99
N GLU A 12 -11.24 -25.61 -2.14
CA GLU A 12 -9.78 -25.64 -2.26
C GLU A 12 -9.17 -24.26 -1.97
N GLU A 13 -9.75 -23.19 -2.51
CA GLU A 13 -9.29 -21.83 -2.23
C GLU A 13 -9.48 -21.46 -0.77
N GLU A 14 -10.62 -21.78 -0.15
CA GLU A 14 -10.84 -21.54 1.29
C GLU A 14 -9.83 -22.30 2.15
N LYS A 15 -9.54 -23.56 1.81
CA LYS A 15 -8.53 -24.37 2.48
C LYS A 15 -7.13 -23.78 2.29
N PHE A 16 -6.84 -23.25 1.10
CA PHE A 16 -5.60 -22.54 0.83
C PHE A 16 -5.53 -21.26 1.66
N LEU A 17 -6.57 -20.44 1.70
CA LEU A 17 -6.57 -19.18 2.43
C LEU A 17 -6.55 -19.37 3.95
N ALA A 18 -6.95 -20.54 4.45
CA ALA A 18 -6.91 -20.86 5.87
C ALA A 18 -5.50 -20.67 6.46
N GLY A 19 -5.40 -19.80 7.46
CA GLY A 19 -4.13 -19.48 8.14
C GLY A 19 -3.30 -18.38 7.48
N LEU A 20 -3.70 -17.85 6.33
CA LEU A 20 -3.13 -16.60 5.79
C LEU A 20 -3.77 -15.39 6.50
N PRO A 21 -3.00 -14.36 6.86
CA PRO A 21 -3.58 -13.12 7.37
C PRO A 21 -4.45 -12.47 6.28
N ARG A 22 -5.66 -12.01 6.62
CA ARG A 22 -6.56 -11.35 5.64
C ARG A 22 -5.99 -10.07 5.03
N VAL A 23 -5.14 -9.37 5.78
CA VAL A 23 -4.50 -8.12 5.35
C VAL A 23 -3.00 -8.35 5.35
N ASN A 24 -2.35 -8.12 4.21
CA ASN A 24 -0.90 -8.11 4.16
C ASN A 24 -0.36 -6.78 4.68
N LEU A 25 0.33 -6.82 5.83
CA LEU A 25 0.88 -5.62 6.45
C LEU A 25 2.06 -5.02 5.65
N GLY A 26 2.85 -5.84 4.96
CA GLY A 26 3.89 -5.35 4.05
C GLY A 26 3.29 -4.54 2.90
N ALA A 27 2.24 -5.07 2.28
CA ALA A 27 1.47 -4.39 1.25
C ALA A 27 0.78 -3.12 1.78
N LEU A 28 0.26 -3.15 3.01
CA LEU A 28 -0.42 -2.02 3.62
C LEU A 28 0.54 -0.85 3.88
N PHE A 29 1.73 -1.12 4.44
CA PHE A 29 2.68 -0.08 4.79
C PHE A 29 3.54 0.40 3.61
N LEU A 30 3.78 -0.49 2.64
CA LEU A 30 4.74 -0.22 1.58
C LEU A 30 4.29 -0.80 0.22
N ALA A 31 3.02 -0.61 -0.12
CA ALA A 31 2.40 -1.08 -1.37
C ALA A 31 3.29 -0.94 -2.63
N PRO A 32 3.89 0.24 -2.93
CA PRO A 32 4.66 0.40 -4.18
C PRO A 32 6.01 -0.33 -4.21
N VAL A 33 6.50 -0.83 -3.07
CA VAL A 33 7.75 -1.62 -2.99
C VAL A 33 7.43 -3.10 -2.81
N TRP A 34 6.52 -3.41 -1.89
CA TRP A 34 6.10 -4.77 -1.61
C TRP A 34 5.42 -5.39 -2.85
N GLY A 35 4.56 -4.65 -3.56
CA GLY A 35 3.85 -5.15 -4.74
C GLY A 35 4.78 -5.68 -5.84
N PRO A 36 5.73 -4.88 -6.37
CA PRO A 36 6.68 -5.33 -7.37
C PRO A 36 7.58 -6.48 -6.89
N ALA A 37 7.96 -6.51 -5.61
CA ALA A 37 8.71 -7.62 -5.02
C ALA A 37 7.95 -8.96 -5.11
N HIS A 38 6.61 -8.91 -5.19
CA HIS A 38 5.72 -10.06 -5.36
C HIS A 38 5.17 -10.17 -6.78
N GLY A 39 5.79 -9.49 -7.76
CA GLY A 39 5.44 -9.58 -9.18
C GLY A 39 4.24 -8.72 -9.61
N MET A 40 3.69 -7.90 -8.71
CA MET A 40 2.59 -6.98 -9.01
C MET A 40 3.14 -5.59 -9.40
N TRP A 41 3.78 -5.51 -10.57
CA TRP A 41 4.45 -4.29 -11.05
C TRP A 41 3.54 -3.06 -11.15
N ALA A 42 2.24 -3.26 -11.41
CA ALA A 42 1.26 -2.18 -11.41
C ALA A 42 1.15 -1.43 -10.07
N ALA A 43 1.61 -2.03 -8.97
CA ALA A 43 1.64 -1.36 -7.67
C ALA A 43 2.59 -0.13 -7.64
N PHE A 44 3.48 0.05 -8.62
CA PHE A 44 4.21 1.31 -8.77
C PHE A 44 3.30 2.53 -9.00
N LEU A 45 2.07 2.33 -9.49
CA LEU A 45 1.09 3.41 -9.63
C LEU A 45 0.72 4.03 -8.28
N PHE A 46 0.97 3.35 -7.14
CA PHE A 46 0.84 3.98 -5.83
C PHE A 46 1.80 5.16 -5.65
N PHE A 47 3.01 5.13 -6.21
CA PHE A 47 3.90 6.32 -6.15
C PHE A 47 3.29 7.52 -6.88
N VAL A 48 2.66 7.27 -8.02
CA VAL A 48 1.95 8.32 -8.76
C VAL A 48 0.76 8.84 -7.94
N ALA A 49 -0.03 7.93 -7.36
CA ALA A 49 -1.16 8.31 -6.51
C ALA A 49 -0.72 9.10 -5.26
N TRP A 50 0.41 8.73 -4.65
CA TRP A 50 1.01 9.45 -3.53
C TRP A 50 1.41 10.87 -3.94
N LEU A 51 2.03 11.04 -5.11
CA LEU A 51 2.38 12.37 -5.64
C LEU A 51 1.14 13.25 -5.85
N PHE A 52 0.05 12.68 -6.37
CA PHE A 52 -1.22 13.40 -6.49
C PHE A 52 -1.79 13.78 -5.12
N ALA A 53 -1.78 12.86 -4.15
CA ALA A 53 -2.24 13.13 -2.79
C ALA A 53 -1.44 14.27 -2.15
N ASP A 54 -0.11 14.24 -2.25
CA ASP A 54 0.77 15.28 -1.73
C ASP A 54 0.44 16.66 -2.30
N ASN A 55 0.23 16.75 -3.62
CA ASN A 55 -0.09 18.02 -4.27
C ASN A 55 -1.44 18.59 -3.84
N VAL A 56 -2.46 17.74 -3.69
CA VAL A 56 -3.80 18.19 -3.28
C VAL A 56 -3.82 18.57 -1.80
N ILE A 57 -3.10 17.82 -0.95
CA ILE A 57 -2.90 18.19 0.46
C ILE A 57 -2.18 19.54 0.54
N TYR A 58 -1.10 19.72 -0.21
CA TYR A 58 -0.36 20.97 -0.24
C TYR A 58 -1.23 22.16 -0.67
N ALA A 59 -2.01 22.01 -1.75
CA ALA A 59 -2.95 23.04 -2.19
C ALA A 59 -3.96 23.43 -1.09
N ALA A 60 -4.45 22.45 -0.33
CA ALA A 60 -5.34 22.69 0.81
C ALA A 60 -4.66 23.40 1.99
N THR A 61 -3.33 23.28 2.13
CA THR A 61 -2.57 23.98 3.18
C THR A 61 -2.20 25.42 2.79
N VAL A 62 -1.88 25.67 1.52
CA VAL A 62 -1.46 27.00 1.05
C VAL A 62 -2.68 27.89 0.77
N GLU A 63 -3.70 27.33 0.11
CA GLU A 63 -4.92 28.04 -0.24
C GLU A 63 -6.13 27.22 0.21
N PRO A 64 -6.58 27.38 1.47
CA PRO A 64 -7.59 26.53 2.10
C PRO A 64 -9.01 26.88 1.62
N THR A 65 -9.24 26.86 0.31
CA THR A 65 -10.59 26.95 -0.26
C THR A 65 -11.39 25.69 0.06
N VAL A 66 -12.71 25.80 0.10
CA VAL A 66 -13.61 24.63 0.30
C VAL A 66 -13.30 23.53 -0.71
N MET A 67 -13.06 23.88 -1.98
CA MET A 67 -12.71 22.93 -3.03
C MET A 67 -11.41 22.17 -2.71
N ASN A 68 -10.33 22.89 -2.38
CA ASN A 68 -9.03 22.27 -2.12
C ASN A 68 -9.09 21.31 -0.91
N VAL A 69 -9.76 21.73 0.17
CA VAL A 69 -9.95 20.88 1.35
C VAL A 69 -10.77 19.64 1.02
N VAL A 70 -11.88 19.77 0.29
CA VAL A 70 -12.72 18.63 -0.11
C VAL A 70 -11.93 17.66 -1.00
N LEU A 71 -11.20 18.15 -1.99
CA LEU A 71 -10.37 17.31 -2.85
C LEU A 71 -9.28 16.58 -2.05
N ALA A 72 -8.63 17.25 -1.09
CA ALA A 72 -7.62 16.64 -0.24
C ALA A 72 -8.20 15.49 0.60
N VAL A 73 -9.35 15.74 1.24
CA VAL A 73 -10.05 14.72 2.04
C VAL A 73 -10.46 13.52 1.18
N LEU A 74 -11.06 13.76 0.00
CA LEU A 74 -11.47 12.69 -0.91
C LEU A 74 -10.27 11.90 -1.44
N MET A 75 -9.17 12.57 -1.78
CA MET A 75 -7.96 11.92 -2.26
C MET A 75 -7.32 11.05 -1.17
N VAL A 76 -7.20 11.55 0.05
CA VAL A 76 -6.67 10.79 1.18
C VAL A 76 -7.56 9.58 1.49
N ALA A 77 -8.87 9.79 1.58
CA ALA A 77 -9.82 8.70 1.84
C ALA A 77 -9.77 7.63 0.73
N GLY A 78 -9.74 8.05 -0.53
CA GLY A 78 -9.62 7.17 -1.68
C GLY A 78 -8.31 6.38 -1.69
N LEU A 79 -7.18 7.04 -1.39
CA LEU A 79 -5.87 6.40 -1.33
C LEU A 79 -5.79 5.39 -0.19
N VAL A 80 -6.29 5.72 0.99
CA VAL A 80 -6.36 4.79 2.14
C VAL A 80 -7.21 3.58 1.79
N ALA A 81 -8.42 3.80 1.23
CA ALA A 81 -9.30 2.72 0.82
C ALA A 81 -8.65 1.82 -0.24
N ALA A 82 -8.04 2.40 -1.27
CA ALA A 82 -7.34 1.67 -2.32
C ALA A 82 -6.16 0.85 -1.76
N THR A 83 -5.41 1.40 -0.81
CA THR A 83 -4.28 0.70 -0.15
C THR A 83 -4.77 -0.48 0.68
N VAL A 84 -5.86 -0.31 1.44
CA VAL A 84 -6.48 -1.39 2.22
C VAL A 84 -7.00 -2.50 1.31
N VAL A 85 -7.72 -2.14 0.25
CA VAL A 85 -8.23 -3.10 -0.74
C VAL A 85 -7.06 -3.84 -1.39
N PHE A 86 -6.01 -3.13 -1.79
CA PHE A 86 -4.80 -3.75 -2.34
C PHE A 86 -4.16 -4.72 -1.34
N ALA A 87 -4.01 -4.34 -0.08
CA ALA A 87 -3.41 -5.19 0.95
C ALA A 87 -4.20 -6.47 1.24
N ILE A 88 -5.52 -6.44 1.04
CA ILE A 88 -6.39 -7.63 1.16
C ILE A 88 -6.28 -8.50 -0.09
N VAL A 89 -6.45 -7.90 -1.26
CA VAL A 89 -6.54 -8.61 -2.54
C VAL A 89 -5.18 -9.20 -2.93
N ALA A 90 -4.09 -8.48 -2.69
CA ALA A 90 -2.75 -8.90 -3.09
C ALA A 90 -2.21 -10.09 -2.29
N GLN A 91 -2.77 -10.36 -1.11
CA GLN A 91 -2.29 -11.42 -0.22
C GLN A 91 -2.45 -12.83 -0.83
N PRO A 92 -3.65 -13.24 -1.30
CA PRO A 92 -3.82 -14.48 -2.05
C PRO A 92 -2.91 -14.58 -3.27
N PHE A 93 -2.80 -13.51 -4.07
CA PHE A 93 -1.98 -13.49 -5.28
C PHE A 93 -0.50 -13.76 -4.98
N ALA A 94 0.04 -13.07 -3.97
CA ALA A 94 1.42 -13.26 -3.54
C ALA A 94 1.65 -14.69 -3.01
N ALA A 95 0.73 -15.20 -2.19
CA ALA A 95 0.83 -16.56 -1.66
C ALA A 95 0.83 -17.61 -2.78
N HIS A 96 -0.14 -17.57 -3.69
CA HIS A 96 -0.23 -18.49 -4.84
C HIS A 96 1.01 -18.43 -5.72
N ARG A 97 1.50 -17.21 -6.01
CA ARG A 97 2.73 -17.04 -6.78
C ARG A 97 3.93 -17.71 -6.11
N THR A 98 4.08 -17.55 -4.80
CA THR A 98 5.21 -18.14 -4.07
C THR A 98 5.11 -19.66 -3.98
N GLU A 99 3.90 -20.20 -3.81
CA GLU A 99 3.68 -21.66 -3.82
C GLU A 99 3.99 -22.26 -5.19
N ASN A 100 3.60 -21.58 -6.27
CA ASN A 100 3.97 -21.96 -7.65
C ASN A 100 5.48 -21.90 -7.92
N MET A 101 6.23 -21.17 -7.11
CA MET A 101 7.70 -21.13 -7.14
C MET A 101 8.35 -22.20 -6.25
N GLY A 102 7.55 -23.10 -5.64
CA GLY A 102 8.03 -24.14 -4.74
C GLY A 102 8.41 -23.64 -3.34
N VAL A 103 8.03 -22.41 -2.98
CA VAL A 103 8.31 -21.87 -1.64
C VAL A 103 7.28 -22.37 -0.64
N SER A 104 7.74 -22.93 0.48
CA SER A 104 6.82 -23.39 1.52
C SER A 104 6.05 -22.23 2.17
N ARG A 105 4.81 -22.50 2.57
CA ARG A 105 3.95 -21.54 3.27
C ARG A 105 4.61 -20.92 4.51
N GLU A 106 5.31 -21.72 5.29
CA GLU A 106 6.01 -21.24 6.48
C GLU A 106 7.09 -20.21 6.10
N THR A 107 7.84 -20.48 5.03
CA THR A 107 8.86 -19.57 4.52
C THR A 107 8.23 -18.27 4.02
N TYR A 108 7.11 -18.35 3.29
CA TYR A 108 6.35 -17.18 2.86
C TYR A 108 5.90 -16.33 4.06
N LEU A 109 5.21 -16.92 5.04
CA LEU A 109 4.72 -16.20 6.22
C LEU A 109 5.86 -15.59 7.05
N ARG A 110 7.01 -16.26 7.14
CA ARG A 110 8.21 -15.68 7.77
C ARG A 110 8.70 -14.43 7.04
N ARG A 111 8.71 -14.44 5.71
CA ARG A 111 9.07 -13.27 4.89
C ARG A 111 8.04 -12.14 5.04
N GLU A 112 6.74 -12.47 5.07
CA GLU A 112 5.69 -11.46 5.28
C GLU A 112 5.77 -10.78 6.64
N ARG A 113 6.19 -11.50 7.70
CA ARG A 113 6.47 -10.87 9.00
C ARG A 113 7.63 -9.88 8.91
N ILE A 114 8.68 -10.21 8.16
CA ILE A 114 9.81 -9.28 7.94
C ILE A 114 9.32 -8.06 7.17
N TRP A 115 8.55 -8.26 6.10
CA TRP A 115 7.94 -7.16 5.35
C TRP A 115 7.06 -6.27 6.20
N ALA A 116 6.26 -6.84 7.10
CA ALA A 116 5.45 -6.08 8.03
C ALA A 116 6.30 -5.19 8.94
N VAL A 117 7.36 -5.74 9.54
CA VAL A 117 8.25 -5.00 10.45
C VAL A 117 9.04 -3.92 9.70
N VAL A 118 9.70 -4.29 8.60
CA VAL A 118 10.49 -3.36 7.79
C VAL A 118 9.60 -2.28 7.18
N GLY A 119 8.43 -2.66 6.66
CA GLY A 119 7.44 -1.73 6.12
C GLY A 119 6.96 -0.73 7.17
N ALA A 120 6.67 -1.18 8.39
CA ALA A 120 6.27 -0.28 9.48
C ALA A 120 7.39 0.71 9.85
N ILE A 121 8.64 0.25 9.93
CA ILE A 121 9.80 1.11 10.21
C ILE A 121 9.96 2.17 9.11
N ILE A 122 9.88 1.76 7.84
CA ILE A 122 10.00 2.68 6.69
C ILE A 122 8.84 3.68 6.69
N ALA A 123 7.61 3.24 6.94
CA ALA A 123 6.45 4.13 7.01
C ALA A 123 6.63 5.21 8.10
N VAL A 124 7.09 4.82 9.30
CA VAL A 124 7.42 5.77 10.37
C VAL A 124 8.53 6.73 9.95
N ALA A 125 9.59 6.22 9.31
CA ALA A 125 10.69 7.05 8.84
C ALA A 125 10.25 8.07 7.77
N ILE A 126 9.38 7.67 6.84
CA ILE A 126 8.81 8.55 5.82
C ILE A 126 7.98 9.66 6.47
N VAL A 127 7.10 9.32 7.42
CA VAL A 127 6.29 10.33 8.13
C VAL A 127 7.16 11.30 8.92
N ALA A 128 8.17 10.80 9.62
CA ALA A 128 9.11 11.64 10.37
C ALA A 128 9.90 12.57 9.43
N PHE A 129 10.41 12.02 8.33
CA PHE A 129 11.13 12.79 7.32
C PHE A 129 10.24 13.84 6.65
N ALA A 130 9.01 13.48 6.26
CA ALA A 130 8.06 14.41 5.66
C ALA A 130 7.67 15.53 6.63
N THR A 131 7.54 15.20 7.92
CA THR A 131 7.25 16.19 8.97
C THR A 131 8.42 17.15 9.15
N TRP A 132 9.66 16.64 9.29
CA TRP A 132 10.85 17.48 9.37
C TRP A 132 11.03 18.34 8.11
N TYR A 133 10.91 17.74 6.92
CA TYR A 133 11.00 18.43 5.63
C TYR A 133 10.03 19.62 5.56
N ASN A 134 8.76 19.42 5.93
CA ASN A 134 7.75 20.48 5.85
C ASN A 134 7.89 21.54 6.95
N LEU A 135 8.36 21.19 8.15
CA LEU A 135 8.45 22.13 9.27
C LEU A 135 9.77 22.93 9.29
N ASP A 136 10.87 22.33 8.86
CA ASP A 136 12.21 22.87 9.06
C ASP A 136 12.88 23.26 7.74
N LEU A 137 12.84 22.39 6.72
CA LEU A 137 13.54 22.66 5.47
C LEU A 137 12.72 23.53 4.52
N ARG A 138 11.47 23.17 4.25
CA ARG A 138 10.62 23.83 3.24
C ARG A 138 10.46 25.34 3.48
N PRO A 139 10.19 25.83 4.70
CA PRO A 139 10.08 27.27 4.95
C PRO A 139 11.37 28.03 4.65
N THR A 140 12.54 27.41 4.89
CA THR A 140 13.82 28.04 4.56
C THR A 140 13.96 28.21 3.06
N LEU A 141 13.57 27.22 2.24
CA LEU A 141 13.67 27.30 0.78
C LEU A 141 12.78 28.42 0.19
N ASP A 142 11.58 28.62 0.75
CA ASP A 142 10.66 29.67 0.32
C ASP A 142 11.18 31.08 0.65
N THR A 143 12.03 31.23 1.67
CA THR A 143 12.65 32.54 2.00
C THR A 143 13.76 32.98 1.03
N TRP A 144 14.23 32.09 0.15
CA TRP A 144 15.23 32.40 -0.88
C TRP A 144 14.64 32.56 -2.29
N ALA A 145 13.32 32.41 -2.44
CA ALA A 145 12.58 32.55 -3.71
C ALA A 145 11.92 33.93 -3.82
#